data_AF-A0A8S9H9N8-F1
#
_entry.id   AF-A0A8S9H9N8-F1
#
_cell.length_a   1.000
_cell.length_b   1.000
_cell.length_c   1.000
_cell.angle_alpha   90.00
_cell.angle_beta   90.00
_cell.angle_gamma   90.00
#
_symmetry.space_group_name_H-M   'P 1'
#
loop_
_entity.id
_entity.type
_entity.pdbx_description
1 polymer ?
#
loop_
_entity_poly.entity_id
_entity_poly.type
_entity_poly.pdbx_seq_one_letter_code
_entity_poly.pdbx_strand_id
1 'polypeptide(L)'
;MVLDINQGSMSIAEYEGFFLSHEIVNQKSEQYLIELARDGLKEDIREGLESTKFLTLGALFQEASEVEKILEMEKTPPTSPRRRKRKTMRFGDPED
;
A
#
# COMPACT_ATOMS: atom_id res chain seq x y z
N MET A 1 10.03 15.61 -24.00
CA MET A 1 10.61 14.84 -22.89
C MET A 1 9.46 14.13 -22.22
N VAL A 2 9.38 12.81 -22.32
CA VAL A 2 8.47 12.03 -21.47
C VAL A 2 9.18 11.96 -20.12
N LEU A 3 8.58 12.49 -19.07
CA LEU A 3 9.12 12.36 -17.73
C LEU A 3 8.75 10.96 -17.24
N ASP A 4 9.73 10.09 -17.05
CA ASP A 4 9.53 8.79 -16.42
C ASP A 4 9.30 8.99 -14.92
N ILE A 5 8.07 9.34 -14.55
CA ILE A 5 7.63 9.48 -13.17
C ILE A 5 6.81 8.24 -12.83
N ASN A 6 7.52 7.20 -12.41
CA ASN A 6 6.92 5.90 -12.08
C ASN A 6 7.29 5.52 -10.64
N GLN A 7 6.36 4.89 -9.93
CA GLN A 7 6.55 4.39 -8.57
C GLN A 7 7.67 3.35 -8.51
N GLY A 8 7.78 2.48 -9.52
CA GLY A 8 8.80 1.42 -9.56
C GLY A 8 8.71 0.51 -8.33
N SER A 9 9.80 0.40 -7.57
CA SER A 9 9.85 -0.37 -6.31
C SER A 9 9.56 0.46 -5.05
N MET A 10 9.33 1.77 -5.19
CA MET A 10 9.09 2.66 -4.05
C MET A 10 7.75 2.38 -3.38
N SER A 11 7.68 2.66 -2.08
CA SER A 11 6.40 2.77 -1.35
C SER A 11 5.63 4.00 -1.81
N ILE A 12 4.32 4.08 -1.51
CA ILE A 12 3.52 5.25 -1.86
C ILE A 12 4.06 6.52 -1.21
N ALA A 13 4.51 6.46 0.04
CA ALA A 13 5.08 7.61 0.74
C ALA A 13 6.38 8.12 0.09
N GLU A 14 7.25 7.19 -0.34
CA GLU A 14 8.48 7.55 -1.07
C GLU A 14 8.17 8.13 -2.44
N TYR A 15 7.21 7.54 -3.15
CA TYR A 15 6.78 8.02 -4.45
C TYR A 15 6.12 9.41 -4.38
N GLU A 16 5.30 9.68 -3.35
CA GLU A 16 4.74 11.01 -3.08
C GLU A 16 5.87 12.03 -2.89
N GLY A 17 6.85 11.74 -2.05
CA GLY A 17 8.00 12.62 -1.83
C GLY A 17 8.81 12.87 -3.12
N PHE A 18 9.05 11.82 -3.90
CA PHE A 18 9.71 11.92 -5.20
C PHE A 18 8.90 12.79 -6.18
N PHE A 19 7.59 12.55 -6.28
CA PHE A 19 6.69 13.29 -7.17
C PHE A 19 6.65 14.77 -6.81
N LEU A 20 6.48 15.09 -5.52
CA LEU A 20 6.42 16.47 -5.01
C LEU A 20 7.75 17.21 -5.13
N SER A 21 8.88 16.49 -5.17
CA SER A 21 10.20 17.10 -5.40
C SER A 21 10.41 17.54 -6.86
N HIS A 22 9.59 17.05 -7.79
CA HIS A 22 9.76 17.33 -9.20
C HIS A 22 9.20 18.71 -9.58
N GLU A 23 9.96 19.46 -10.38
CA GLU A 23 9.58 20.83 -10.80
C GLU A 23 8.24 20.91 -11.54
N ILE A 24 7.75 19.79 -12.08
CA ILE A 24 6.49 19.73 -12.82
C ILE A 24 5.29 20.08 -11.94
N VAL A 25 5.39 19.83 -10.63
CA VAL A 25 4.34 20.13 -9.64
C VAL A 25 4.06 21.63 -9.57
N ASN A 26 5.06 22.47 -9.84
CA ASN A 26 4.92 23.93 -9.84
C ASN A 26 4.50 24.50 -11.21
N GLN A 27 4.56 23.69 -12.28
CA GLN A 27 4.35 24.15 -13.66
C GLN A 27 3.01 23.71 -14.25
N LYS A 28 2.35 22.71 -13.67
CA LYS A 28 1.15 22.07 -14.23
C LYS A 28 -0.07 22.22 -13.33
N SER A 29 -1.24 22.06 -13.92
CA SER A 29 -2.50 22.06 -13.17
C SER A 29 -2.60 20.80 -12.31
N GLU A 30 -3.29 20.92 -11.18
CA GLU A 30 -3.47 19.82 -10.24
C GLU A 30 -4.12 18.58 -10.89
N GLN A 31 -5.09 18.78 -11.79
CA GLN A 31 -5.72 17.67 -12.52
C GLN A 31 -4.71 16.90 -13.39
N TYR A 32 -3.81 17.62 -14.08
CA TYR A 32 -2.77 16.97 -14.87
C TYR A 32 -1.79 16.21 -13.98
N LEU A 33 -1.45 16.77 -12.82
CA LEU A 33 -0.59 16.11 -11.86
C LEU A 33 -1.24 14.85 -11.26
N ILE A 34 -2.56 14.88 -11.01
CA ILE A 34 -3.31 13.71 -10.55
C ILE A 34 -3.28 12.59 -11.58
N GLU A 35 -3.54 12.91 -12.86
CA GLU A 35 -3.45 11.93 -13.95
C GLU A 35 -2.03 11.35 -14.07
N LEU A 36 -1.01 12.21 -14.05
CA LEU A 36 0.39 11.80 -14.15
C LEU A 36 0.82 10.94 -12.96
N ALA A 37 0.47 11.35 -11.74
CA ALA A 37 0.79 10.59 -10.53
C ALA A 37 0.12 9.22 -10.56
N ARG A 38 -1.17 9.17 -10.96
CA ARG A 38 -1.95 7.95 -11.08
C ARG A 38 -1.38 7.00 -12.12
N ASP A 39 -1.00 7.49 -13.30
CA ASP A 39 -0.44 6.67 -14.36
C ASP A 39 0.90 6.02 -13.94
N GLY A 40 1.69 6.75 -13.14
CA GLY A 40 2.96 6.27 -12.60
C GLY A 40 2.84 5.28 -11.44
N LEU A 41 1.66 5.08 -10.84
CA LEU A 41 1.46 4.08 -9.78
C LEU A 41 1.58 2.65 -10.32
N LYS A 42 1.91 1.71 -9.43
CA LYS A 42 1.85 0.27 -9.74
C LYS A 42 0.46 -0.14 -10.20
N GLU A 43 0.39 -1.10 -11.11
CA GLU A 43 -0.86 -1.61 -11.69
C GLU A 43 -1.86 -2.07 -10.60
N ASP A 44 -1.40 -2.87 -9.63
CA ASP A 44 -2.22 -3.34 -8.50
C ASP A 44 -2.90 -2.18 -7.74
N ILE A 45 -2.17 -1.07 -7.55
CA ILE A 45 -2.68 0.10 -6.82
C ILE A 45 -3.64 0.89 -7.71
N ARG A 46 -3.30 1.05 -8.99
CA ARG A 46 -4.18 1.73 -9.97
C ARG A 46 -5.53 1.06 -10.11
N GLU A 47 -5.56 -0.27 -10.13
CA GLU A 47 -6.80 -1.06 -10.18
C GLU A 47 -7.66 -0.78 -8.94
N GLY A 48 -7.05 -0.77 -7.75
CA GLY A 48 -7.74 -0.40 -6.50
C GLY A 48 -8.30 1.03 -6.48
N LEU A 49 -7.73 1.93 -7.29
CA LEU A 49 -8.14 3.33 -7.40
C LEU A 49 -9.02 3.61 -8.63
N GLU A 50 -9.37 2.61 -9.46
CA GLU A 50 -9.99 2.83 -10.78
C GLU A 50 -11.31 3.61 -10.67
N SER A 51 -12.12 3.27 -9.66
CA SER A 51 -13.44 3.83 -9.40
C SER A 51 -13.42 5.20 -8.71
N THR A 52 -12.27 5.60 -8.16
CA THR A 52 -12.16 6.79 -7.32
C THR A 52 -11.65 7.97 -8.13
N LYS A 53 -12.40 9.09 -8.08
CA LYS A 53 -11.97 10.37 -8.68
C LYS A 53 -11.43 11.28 -7.59
N PHE A 54 -10.24 11.79 -7.81
CA PHE A 54 -9.55 12.67 -6.87
C PHE A 54 -9.61 14.11 -7.35
N LEU A 55 -9.83 15.03 -6.41
CA LEU A 55 -9.79 16.47 -6.66
C LEU A 55 -8.43 17.07 -6.31
N THR A 56 -7.65 16.39 -5.46
CA THR A 56 -6.34 16.85 -5.00
C THR A 56 -5.31 15.72 -5.05
N LEU A 57 -4.04 16.06 -5.22
CA LEU A 57 -2.93 15.10 -5.17
C LEU A 57 -2.86 14.40 -3.82
N GLY A 58 -3.05 15.14 -2.71
CA GLY A 58 -3.02 14.55 -1.38
C GLY A 58 -4.08 13.47 -1.17
N ALA A 59 -5.29 13.65 -1.73
CA ALA A 59 -6.33 12.64 -1.66
C ALA A 59 -5.95 11.38 -2.46
N LEU A 60 -5.32 11.54 -3.62
CA LEU A 60 -4.81 10.42 -4.42
C LEU A 60 -3.78 9.61 -3.62
N PHE A 61 -2.76 10.27 -3.05
CA PHE A 61 -1.69 9.59 -2.31
C PHE A 61 -2.17 8.94 -1.01
N GLN A 62 -3.12 9.57 -0.32
CA GLN A 62 -3.73 8.99 0.88
C GLN A 62 -4.44 7.67 0.55
N GLU A 63 -5.31 7.67 -0.46
CA GLU A 63 -6.04 6.46 -0.87
C GLU A 63 -5.08 5.39 -1.41
N ALA A 64 -4.10 5.80 -2.22
CA ALA A 64 -3.08 4.90 -2.74
C ALA A 64 -2.30 4.19 -1.60
N SER A 65 -2.00 4.91 -0.52
CA SER A 65 -1.32 4.35 0.66
C SER A 65 -2.20 3.33 1.39
N GLU A 66 -3.52 3.55 1.43
CA GLU A 66 -4.46 2.61 2.02
C GLU A 66 -4.56 1.33 1.19
N VAL A 67 -4.66 1.46 -0.14
CA VAL A 67 -4.63 0.33 -1.07
C VAL A 67 -3.32 -0.46 -0.95
N GLU A 68 -2.15 0.21 -0.89
CA GLU A 68 -0.86 -0.45 -0.69
C GLU A 68 -0.83 -1.29 0.59
N LYS A 69 -1.35 -0.76 1.71
CA LYS A 69 -1.44 -1.48 2.98
C LYS A 69 -2.37 -2.68 2.90
N ILE A 70 -3.51 -2.56 2.23
CA ILE A 70 -4.46 -3.66 2.04
C ILE A 70 -3.78 -4.79 1.23
N LEU A 71 -3.09 -4.44 0.14
CA LEU A 71 -2.35 -5.40 -0.69
C LEU A 71 -1.21 -6.08 0.09
N GLU A 72 -0.52 -5.36 0.98
CA GLU A 72 0.53 -5.93 1.83
C GLU A 72 -0.06 -6.90 2.89
N MET A 73 -1.22 -6.55 3.47
CA MET A 73 -1.95 -7.42 4.39
C MET A 73 -2.46 -8.70 3.70
N GLU A 74 -2.94 -8.63 2.45
CA GLU A 74 -3.33 -9.83 1.71
C GLU A 74 -2.15 -10.74 1.36
N LYS A 75 -0.98 -10.16 1.10
CA LYS A 75 0.26 -10.92 0.79
C LYS A 75 0.84 -11.63 2.01
N THR A 76 0.54 -11.19 3.22
CA THR A 76 1.00 -11.84 4.46
C THR A 76 -0.11 -12.73 5.02
N PRO A 77 0.04 -14.08 5.02
CA PRO A 77 -0.93 -14.92 5.69
C PRO A 77 -0.97 -14.51 7.18
N PRO A 78 -2.14 -14.50 7.83
CA PRO A 78 -2.18 -14.28 9.26
C PRO A 78 -1.32 -15.36 9.91
N THR A 79 -0.16 -14.97 10.44
CA THR A 79 0.59 -15.81 11.36
C THR A 79 -0.27 -15.95 12.60
N SER A 80 -1.25 -16.86 12.56
CA SER A 80 -1.92 -17.29 13.78
C SER A 80 -0.82 -17.73 14.74
N PRO A 81 -0.82 -17.24 16.00
CA PRO A 81 0.08 -17.77 16.98
C PRO A 81 -0.33 -19.23 17.15
N ARG A 82 0.47 -20.13 16.55
CA ARG A 82 0.31 -21.58 16.63
C ARG A 82 0.30 -21.93 18.11
N ARG A 83 -0.91 -22.07 18.66
CA ARG A 83 -1.17 -22.31 20.07
C ARG A 83 -0.44 -23.60 20.42
N ARG A 84 0.77 -23.51 21.00
CA ARG A 84 1.47 -24.65 21.60
C ARG A 84 0.56 -25.15 22.71
N LYS A 85 -0.29 -26.13 22.41
CA LYS A 85 -1.00 -26.88 23.45
C LYS A 85 0.09 -27.56 24.27
N ARG A 86 0.43 -27.00 25.44
CA ARG A 86 1.06 -27.80 26.51
C ARG A 86 0.09 -28.94 26.77
N LYS A 87 0.49 -30.15 26.42
CA LYS A 87 -0.23 -31.37 26.77
C LYS A 87 -0.12 -31.47 28.28
N THR A 88 -1.17 -31.07 29.00
CA THR A 88 -1.31 -31.34 30.43
C THR A 88 -1.45 -32.85 30.57
N MET A 89 -0.35 -33.53 30.89
CA MET A 89 -0.39 -34.93 31.34
C MET A 89 -0.96 -34.90 32.76
N ARG A 90 -2.29 -34.94 32.88
CA ARG A 90 -2.92 -35.48 34.09
C ARG A 90 -2.76 -37.00 34.00
N PHE A 91 -1.80 -37.56 34.70
CA PHE A 91 -1.90 -38.94 35.15
C PHE A 91 -2.38 -38.88 36.58
N GLY A 92 -3.66 -39.23 36.77
CA GLY A 92 -4.17 -39.56 38.09
C GLY A 92 -3.62 -40.92 38.51
N ASP A 93 -3.36 -41.04 39.81
CA ASP A 93 -3.28 -42.27 40.59
C ASP A 93 -4.36 -43.29 40.20
N PRO A 94 -4.09 -44.61 40.29
CA PRO A 94 -4.36 -45.30 41.56
C PRO A 94 -3.42 -46.46 41.93
N GLU A 95 -3.24 -46.63 43.26
CA GLU A 95 -3.04 -47.86 44.06
C GLU A 95 -2.06 -48.94 43.59
N ASP A 96 -0.98 -49.13 44.36
CA ASP A 96 -0.67 -50.38 45.09
C ASP A 96 0.24 -50.07 46.31
#